data_AF-A0A1H9BPZ4-F1
#
_entry.id   AF-A0A1H9BPZ4-F1
#
_cell.length_a   1.000
_cell.length_b   1.000
_cell.length_c   1.000
_cell.angle_alpha   90.00
_cell.angle_beta   90.00
_cell.angle_gamma   90.00
#
_symmetry.space_group_name_H-M   'P 1'
#
loop_
_entity.id
_entity.type
_entity.pdbx_description
1 polymer ?
#
loop_
_entity_poly.entity_id
_entity_poly.type
_entity_poly.pdbx_seq_one_letter_code
_entity_poly.pdbx_strand_id
1 'polypeptide(L)' 'MDSPFQTLSEVFRAEYTVNFSVERPGGGILMTLANDAGIALRQFIAAEQWRGPGHAQNIYPEPLIKR' A
#
# COMPACT_ATOMS: atom_id res chain seq x y z
N MET A 1 13.73 10.54 -8.43
CA MET A 1 12.31 10.20 -8.18
C MET A 1 12.32 9.21 -7.04
N ASP A 2 11.90 9.65 -5.86
CA ASP A 2 11.86 8.76 -4.71
C ASP A 2 10.73 7.76 -4.89
N SER A 3 11.04 6.49 -4.65
CA SER A 3 10.06 5.42 -4.67
C SER A 3 9.08 5.61 -3.51
N PRO A 4 7.76 5.37 -3.67
CA PRO A 4 6.79 5.44 -2.58
C PRO A 4 7.20 4.60 -1.36
N PHE A 5 7.86 3.45 -1.60
CA PHE A 5 8.40 2.59 -0.54
C PHE A 5 9.52 3.27 0.25
N GLN A 6 10.36 4.06 -0.44
CA GLN A 6 11.46 4.78 0.19
C GLN A 6 10.93 5.93 1.05
N THR A 7 9.98 6.72 0.53
CA THR A 7 9.31 7.78 1.31
C THR A 7 8.62 7.21 2.55
N LEU A 8 7.87 6.11 2.41
CA LEU A 8 7.23 5.45 3.55
C LEU A 8 8.26 4.94 4.57
N SER A 9 9.34 4.32 4.10
CA SER A 9 10.42 3.85 4.97
C SER A 9 11.05 5.02 5.73
N GLU A 10 11.33 6.14 5.08
CA GLU A 10 11.93 7.31 5.71
C GLU A 10 11.03 7.96 6.75
N VAL A 11 9.72 8.01 6.53
CA VAL A 11 8.77 8.59 7.50
C VAL A 11 8.68 7.74 8.76
N PHE A 12 8.67 6.41 8.64
CA PHE A 12 8.43 5.52 9.77
C PHE A 12 9.69 4.95 10.43
N ARG A 13 10.87 5.05 9.80
CA ARG A 13 12.13 4.45 10.31
C ARG A 13 12.58 4.93 11.68
N ALA A 14 12.07 6.08 12.15
CA ALA A 14 12.44 6.63 13.46
C ALA A 14 11.90 5.78 14.62
N GLU A 15 10.73 5.16 14.42
CA GLU A 15 9.99 4.47 15.48
C GLU A 15 9.64 3.02 15.12
N TYR A 16 9.67 2.69 13.83
CA TYR A 16 9.23 1.39 13.33
C TYR A 16 10.22 0.78 12.34
N THR A 17 10.34 -0.53 12.42
CA THR A 17 10.86 -1.34 11.32
C THR A 17 9.76 -1.49 10.27
N VAL A 18 10.06 -1.04 9.06
CA VAL A 18 9.14 -1.10 7.91
C VAL A 18 9.48 -2.32 7.06
N ASN A 19 8.52 -3.22 6.88
CA ASN A 19 8.67 -4.39 6.01
C ASN A 19 7.61 -4.36 4.90
N PHE A 20 8.02 -4.75 3.69
CA PHE A 20 7.14 -4.91 2.53
C PHE A 20 7.22 -6.33 2.01
N SER A 21 6.08 -7.01 1.94
CA SER A 21 5.97 -8.36 1.37
C SER A 21 5.09 -8.33 0.14
N VAL A 22 5.54 -8.92 -0.97
CA VAL A 22 4.73 -9.03 -2.19
C VAL A 22 3.81 -10.24 -2.09
N GLU A 23 2.51 -9.99 -2.15
CA GLU A 23 1.47 -11.00 -2.15
C GLU A 23 1.17 -11.44 -3.60
N ARG A 24 1.40 -12.72 -3.89
CA ARG A 24 1.09 -13.33 -5.19
C ARG A 24 -0.28 -14.03 -5.12
N PRO A 25 -1.04 -14.10 -6.23
CA PRO A 25 -0.68 -13.67 -7.59
C PRO A 25 -1.07 -12.22 -7.93
N GLY A 26 -1.80 -11.51 -7.06
CA GLY A 26 -2.36 -10.17 -7.36
C GLY A 26 -1.34 -9.02 -7.41
N GLY A 27 -0.09 -9.24 -6.97
CA GLY A 27 0.95 -8.20 -6.95
C GLY A 27 0.66 -7.07 -5.96
N GLY A 28 -0.25 -7.32 -5.01
CA GLY A 28 -0.44 -6.47 -3.86
C GLY A 28 0.75 -6.58 -2.92
N ILE A 29 0.89 -5.59 -2.05
CA ILE A 29 2.00 -5.51 -1.10
C ILE A 29 1.43 -5.40 0.29
N LEU A 30 1.87 -6.27 1.18
CA LEU A 30 1.60 -6.15 2.59
C LEU A 30 2.70 -5.31 3.24
N MET A 31 2.34 -4.13 3.73
CA MET A 31 3.21 -3.32 4.58
C MET A 31 3.00 -3.71 6.04
N THR A 32 4.09 -3.95 6.76
CA THR A 32 4.07 -4.20 8.21
C THR A 32 4.99 -3.20 8.90
N LEU A 33 4.44 -2.47 9.86
CA LEU A 33 5.19 -1.64 10.80
C LEU A 33 5.29 -2.40 12.12
N ALA A 34 6.51 -2.63 12.58
CA ALA A 34 6.76 -3.32 13.84
C ALA A 34 7.77 -2.55 14.68
N ASN A 35 7.65 -2.66 16.00
CA ASN A 35 8.60 -2.15 16.97
C ASN A 35 8.79 -3.20 18.09
N ASP A 36 9.46 -2.81 19.17
CA ASP A 36 9.77 -3.71 20.29
C ASP A 36 8.52 -4.26 21.01
N ALA A 37 7.37 -3.60 20.87
CA ALA A 37 6.09 -4.06 21.40
C ALA A 37 5.35 -5.04 20.47
N GLY A 38 5.86 -5.25 19.25
CA GLY A 38 5.29 -6.12 18.22
C GLY A 38 4.81 -5.38 16.98
N ILE A 39 3.78 -5.93 16.31
CA ILE A 39 3.23 -5.33 15.09
C ILE A 39 2.32 -4.17 15.47
N ALA A 40 2.70 -2.95 15.09
CA ALA A 40 1.90 -1.75 15.29
C ALA A 40 0.86 -1.55 14.17
N LEU A 41 1.22 -1.90 12.93
CA LEU A 41 0.32 -1.79 11.78
C LEU A 41 0.61 -2.89 10.76
N ARG A 42 -0.45 -3.41 10.16
CA ARG A 42 -0.38 -4.25 8.97
C ARG A 42 -1.39 -3.74 7.96
N GLN A 43 -0.92 -3.29 6.80
CA GLN A 43 -1.78 -2.73 5.77
C GLN A 43 -1.48 -3.37 4.43
N PHE A 44 -2.52 -3.94 3.81
CA PHE A 44 -2.45 -4.42 2.45
C PHE A 44 -2.64 -3.24 1.48
N ILE A 45 -1.81 -3.20 0.46
CA ILE A 45 -1.80 -2.18 -0.59
C ILE A 45 -2.02 -2.93 -1.90
N ALA A 46 -3.16 -2.72 -2.54
CA ALA A 46 -3.47 -3.36 -3.80
C ALA A 46 -2.52 -2.89 -4.92
N ALA A 47 -2.32 -3.72 -5.94
CA ALA A 47 -1.42 -3.39 -7.04
C ALA A 47 -1.79 -2.10 -7.77
N GLU A 48 -3.09 -1.81 -7.88
CA GLU A 48 -3.59 -0.60 -8.53
C GLU A 48 -3.27 0.68 -7.75
N GLN A 49 -3.13 0.59 -6.41
CA GLN A 49 -2.90 1.74 -5.55
C GLN A 49 -1.46 2.24 -5.62
N TRP A 50 -0.47 1.33 -5.72
CA TRP A 50 0.94 1.73 -5.77
C TRP A 50 1.47 1.97 -7.19
N ARG A 51 0.81 1.42 -8.23
CA ARG A 51 1.16 1.67 -9.64
C ARG A 51 0.83 3.09 -10.14
N GLY A 52 0.22 3.92 -9.28
CA GLY A 52 -0.10 5.31 -9.58
C GLY A 52 -1.38 5.50 -10.39
N PRO A 53 -1.87 6.75 -10.49
CA PRO A 53 -3.19 7.08 -11.07
C PRO A 53 -3.35 6.72 -12.55
N GLY A 54 -2.29 6.31 -13.27
CA GLY A 54 -2.34 5.89 -14.68
C GLY A 54 -2.84 4.46 -14.91
N HIS A 55 -2.99 3.65 -13.87
CA HIS A 55 -3.49 2.26 -13.98
C HIS A 55 -4.77 1.97 -13.20
N ALA A 56 -5.31 2.95 -12.47
CA ALA A 56 -6.62 2.87 -11.82
C ALA A 56 -7.78 3.24 -12.79
N GLN A 57 -7.66 2.89 -14.08
CA GLN A 57 -8.82 2.94 -14.98
C GLN A 57 -9.69 1.72 -14.65
N ASN A 58 -10.79 1.97 -13.95
CA ASN A 58 -11.92 1.07 -13.71
C ASN A 58 -12.04 0.46 -12.30
N ILE A 59 -12.08 1.31 -11.27
CA ILE A 59 -12.61 0.92 -9.94
C ILE A 59 -13.68 1.87 -9.40
N TYR A 60 -14.37 2.59 -10.30
CA TYR A 60 -15.66 3.19 -9.93
C TYR A 60 -16.77 2.27 -10.42
N PRO A 61 -17.60 1.67 -9.53
CA PRO A 61 -18.88 1.14 -9.99
C PRO A 61 -19.68 2.32 -10.56
N GLU A 62 -20.26 2.16 -11.75
CA GLU A 62 -21.15 3.14 -12.36
C GLU A 62 -22.14 3.69 -11.30
N PRO A 63 -22.33 5.01 -11.20
CA PRO A 63 -23.47 5.50 -10.44
C PRO A 63 -24.72 5.00 -11.15
N LEU A 64 -25.49 4.15 -10.46
CA LEU A 64 -26.86 3.76 -10.80
C LEU A 64 -27.73 5.03 -10.82
N ILE A 65 -27.64 5.82 -11.89
CA ILE A 65 -28.64 6.81 -12.22
C ILE A 65 -29.81 6.02 -12.81
N LYS A 66 -30.73 5.62 -11.93
CA LYS A 66 -32.07 5.19 -12.36
C LYS A 66 -32.72 6.38 -13.07
N ARG A 67 -32.88 6.27 -14.38
CA ARG A 67 -33.82 7.09 -15.15
C ARG A 67 -35.26 6.69 -14.81
#